data_AF-A0A2R6FW12-F1
#
_entry.id   AF-A0A2R6FW12-F1
#
_cell.length_a   1.000
_cell.length_b   1.000
_cell.length_c   1.000
_cell.angle_alpha   90.00
_cell.angle_beta   90.00
_cell.angle_gamma   90.00
#
_symmetry.space_group_name_H-M   'P 1'
#
loop_
_entity.id
_entity.type
_entity.pdbx_description
1 polymer ?
#
loop_
_entity_poly.entity_id
_entity_poly.type
_entity_poly.pdbx_seq_one_letter_code
_entity_poly.pdbx_strand_id
1 'polypeptide(L)'
;MPSQDGPDSPDPKEIVADHSEELKTNWQRALEDMEAMAEDREEKGYETLTVPAGDTTTLAPDMGDDDSWGLAHIIPDNYADDFEALFDESSIEETAVYQMESGGFIFMVTELIDPDDEVVIFVAATYDMRYAGGLVRTAEARDEMYTHVKTLDQTPLGTVHHDDPSDFFPDPENFLAYDVTRRRSPPENDSG
;
A
#
# COMPACT_ATOMS: atom_id res chain seq x y z
N MET A 1 -49.61 -9.46 -27.03
CA MET A 1 -48.33 -8.77 -27.24
C MET A 1 -47.53 -8.92 -25.96
N PRO A 2 -46.40 -9.64 -25.95
CA PRO A 2 -45.51 -9.67 -24.80
C PRO A 2 -44.77 -8.32 -24.71
N SER A 3 -44.53 -7.82 -23.50
CA SER A 3 -43.64 -6.69 -23.25
C SER A 3 -42.72 -7.14 -22.12
N GLN A 4 -41.53 -7.63 -22.52
CA GLN A 4 -40.25 -6.90 -22.48
C GLN A 4 -39.59 -7.07 -21.12
N ASP A 5 -38.75 -8.12 -21.03
CA ASP A 5 -37.67 -8.25 -20.06
C ASP A 5 -36.83 -6.96 -20.06
N GLY A 6 -36.88 -6.22 -18.96
CA GLY A 6 -35.92 -5.15 -18.69
C GLY A 6 -34.57 -5.76 -18.32
N PRO A 7 -33.44 -5.08 -18.59
CA PRO A 7 -32.12 -5.65 -18.35
C PRO A 7 -31.96 -6.00 -16.87
N ASP A 8 -31.63 -7.27 -16.60
CA ASP A 8 -31.13 -7.76 -15.31
C ASP A 8 -29.97 -6.85 -14.89
N SER A 9 -30.27 -5.87 -14.04
CA SER A 9 -29.23 -5.13 -13.33
C SER A 9 -28.75 -6.07 -12.24
N PRO A 10 -27.45 -6.42 -12.19
CA PRO A 10 -26.94 -7.41 -11.26
C PRO A 10 -27.33 -7.06 -9.81
N ASP A 11 -27.67 -8.08 -9.02
CA ASP A 11 -28.05 -7.90 -7.62
C ASP A 11 -26.88 -7.20 -6.89
N PRO A 12 -27.12 -6.15 -6.09
CA PRO A 12 -26.07 -5.49 -5.32
C PRO A 12 -25.18 -6.46 -4.50
N LYS A 13 -25.71 -7.61 -4.08
CA LYS A 13 -24.93 -8.65 -3.39
C LYS A 13 -23.96 -9.39 -4.30
N GLU A 14 -24.36 -9.63 -5.55
CA GLU A 14 -23.53 -10.26 -6.58
C GLU A 14 -22.34 -9.35 -6.92
N ILE A 15 -22.59 -8.04 -7.09
CA ILE A 15 -21.53 -7.03 -7.30
C ILE A 15 -20.51 -7.01 -6.13
N VAL A 16 -20.99 -7.07 -4.87
CA VAL A 16 -20.10 -7.08 -3.70
C VAL A 16 -19.31 -8.38 -3.60
N ALA A 17 -19.92 -9.52 -3.91
CA ALA A 17 -19.26 -10.81 -3.89
C ALA A 17 -18.16 -10.89 -4.95
N ASP A 18 -18.48 -10.53 -6.21
CA ASP A 18 -17.54 -10.51 -7.32
C ASP A 18 -16.32 -9.61 -7.01
N HIS A 19 -16.57 -8.41 -6.47
CA HIS A 19 -15.51 -7.50 -6.06
C HIS A 19 -14.65 -8.11 -4.93
N SER A 20 -15.26 -8.81 -3.97
CA SER A 20 -14.50 -9.50 -2.91
C SER A 20 -13.65 -10.65 -3.45
N GLU A 21 -14.09 -11.37 -4.48
CA GLU A 21 -13.32 -12.45 -5.12
C GLU A 21 -12.16 -11.90 -5.95
N GLU A 22 -12.38 -10.79 -6.67
CA GLU A 22 -11.34 -10.07 -7.40
C GLU A 22 -10.23 -9.60 -6.45
N LEU A 23 -10.58 -8.96 -5.34
CA LEU A 23 -9.60 -8.49 -4.35
C LEU A 23 -8.76 -9.63 -3.77
N LYS A 24 -9.40 -10.77 -3.44
CA LYS A 24 -8.67 -11.95 -2.93
C LYS A 24 -7.73 -12.53 -3.98
N THR A 25 -8.15 -12.58 -5.24
CA THR A 25 -7.35 -13.12 -6.34
C THR A 25 -6.13 -12.24 -6.60
N ASN A 26 -6.32 -10.92 -6.64
CA ASN A 26 -5.21 -9.99 -6.84
C ASN A 26 -4.25 -9.95 -5.65
N TRP A 27 -4.78 -10.06 -4.43
CA TRP A 27 -3.93 -10.22 -3.25
C TRP A 27 -3.08 -11.49 -3.31
N GLN A 28 -3.70 -12.64 -3.63
CA GLN A 28 -2.96 -13.89 -3.78
C GLN A 28 -1.85 -13.76 -4.83
N ARG A 29 -2.13 -13.09 -5.97
CA ARG A 29 -1.12 -12.84 -6.99
C ARG A 29 0.05 -11.99 -6.49
N ALA A 30 -0.21 -10.93 -5.71
CA ALA A 30 0.85 -10.13 -5.13
C ALA A 30 1.73 -10.94 -4.17
N LEU A 31 1.15 -11.87 -3.42
CA LEU A 31 1.91 -12.80 -2.58
C LEU A 31 2.75 -13.77 -3.43
N GLU A 32 2.19 -14.32 -4.51
CA GLU A 32 2.93 -15.21 -5.43
C GLU A 32 4.10 -14.46 -6.11
N ASP A 33 3.89 -13.21 -6.53
CA ASP A 33 4.93 -12.36 -7.10
C ASP A 33 6.02 -12.04 -6.05
N MET A 34 5.64 -11.75 -4.79
CA MET A 34 6.58 -11.53 -3.69
C MET A 34 7.47 -12.74 -3.43
N GLU A 35 6.88 -13.94 -3.34
CA GLU A 35 7.63 -15.18 -3.10
C GLU A 35 8.58 -15.49 -4.26
N ALA A 36 8.17 -15.25 -5.51
CA ALA A 36 9.03 -15.42 -6.67
C ALA A 36 10.23 -14.45 -6.66
N MET A 37 10.01 -13.19 -6.26
CA MET A 37 11.09 -12.22 -6.12
C MET A 37 12.05 -12.58 -4.99
N ALA A 38 11.54 -13.11 -3.87
CA ALA A 38 12.37 -13.61 -2.78
C ALA A 38 13.26 -14.77 -3.23
N GLU A 39 12.70 -15.78 -3.91
CA GLU A 39 13.47 -16.90 -4.48
C GLU A 39 14.59 -16.39 -5.41
N ASP A 40 14.29 -15.43 -6.28
CA ASP A 40 15.27 -14.80 -7.18
C ASP A 40 16.41 -14.06 -6.43
N ARG A 41 16.18 -13.60 -5.19
CA ARG A 41 17.20 -12.97 -4.33
C ARG A 41 18.01 -14.02 -3.57
N GLU A 42 17.35 -15.06 -3.07
CA GLU A 42 18.01 -16.20 -2.42
C GLU A 42 18.98 -16.91 -3.36
N GLU A 43 18.59 -17.10 -4.64
CA GLU A 43 19.47 -17.65 -5.68
C GLU A 43 20.75 -16.80 -5.90
N LYS A 44 20.69 -15.51 -5.56
CA LYS A 44 21.83 -14.57 -5.63
C LYS A 44 22.62 -14.51 -4.33
N GLY A 45 22.21 -15.22 -3.29
CA GLY A 45 22.92 -15.34 -2.01
C GLY A 45 22.34 -14.50 -0.87
N TYR A 46 21.23 -13.80 -1.09
CA TYR A 46 20.62 -12.99 -0.04
C TYR A 46 19.80 -13.83 0.93
N GLU A 47 19.82 -13.48 2.21
CA GLU A 47 18.80 -13.89 3.18
C GLU A 47 17.54 -13.05 2.93
N THR A 48 16.38 -13.70 2.84
CA THR A 48 15.13 -13.01 2.53
C THR A 48 14.06 -13.19 3.60
N LEU A 49 13.26 -12.15 3.79
CA LEU A 49 12.07 -12.17 4.64
C LEU A 49 10.87 -11.65 3.84
N THR A 50 9.83 -12.48 3.71
CA THR A 50 8.57 -12.08 3.07
C THR A 50 7.49 -11.80 4.10
N VAL A 51 6.95 -10.58 4.09
CA VAL A 51 5.99 -10.11 5.10
C VAL A 51 4.69 -9.65 4.43
N PRO A 52 3.61 -10.44 4.53
CA PRO A 52 2.29 -9.99 4.15
C PRO A 52 1.71 -9.05 5.22
N ALA A 53 1.60 -7.77 4.93
CA ALA A 53 0.93 -6.83 5.81
C ALA A 53 -0.56 -7.21 5.97
N GLY A 54 -1.04 -7.26 7.20
CA GLY A 54 -2.44 -7.50 7.51
C GLY A 54 -3.34 -6.30 7.21
N ASP A 55 -2.78 -5.10 7.26
CA ASP A 55 -3.42 -3.84 6.86
C ASP A 55 -2.36 -2.83 6.38
N THR A 56 -2.73 -1.94 5.48
CA THR A 56 -1.91 -0.78 5.12
C THR A 56 -2.74 0.47 5.08
N THR A 57 -2.34 1.45 5.89
CA THR A 57 -3.01 2.75 5.98
C THR A 57 -2.17 3.82 5.29
N THR A 58 -2.82 4.65 4.47
CA THR A 58 -2.22 5.86 3.90
C THR A 58 -2.32 7.01 4.88
N LEU A 59 -1.19 7.53 5.36
CA LEU A 59 -1.14 8.63 6.33
C LEU A 59 -0.77 9.93 5.64
N ALA A 60 -1.59 10.95 5.85
CA ALA A 60 -1.27 12.34 5.51
C ALA A 60 -1.07 13.14 6.81
N PRO A 61 -0.29 14.24 6.82
CA PRO A 61 0.02 15.00 8.04
C PRO A 61 -1.21 15.54 8.78
N ASP A 62 -2.37 15.65 8.12
CA ASP A 62 -3.62 16.15 8.67
C ASP A 62 -4.55 15.03 9.21
N MET A 63 -4.15 13.76 9.10
CA MET A 63 -4.98 12.60 9.45
C MET A 63 -4.68 12.02 10.84
N GLY A 64 -3.55 12.36 11.47
CA GLY A 64 -3.06 11.78 12.73
C GLY A 64 -3.01 12.75 13.91
N ASP A 65 -2.62 12.21 15.07
CA ASP A 65 -2.30 12.99 16.28
C ASP A 65 -0.87 13.57 16.24
N ASP A 66 -0.05 13.11 15.30
CA ASP A 66 1.32 13.55 15.06
C ASP A 66 1.53 13.92 13.58
N ASP A 67 2.70 14.49 13.27
CA ASP A 67 3.07 14.94 11.93
C ASP A 67 3.58 13.80 11.02
N SER A 68 3.50 12.53 11.45
CA SER A 68 3.96 11.38 10.66
C SER A 68 3.05 11.15 9.46
N TRP A 69 3.65 10.76 8.34
CA TRP A 69 2.97 10.59 7.06
C TRP A 69 3.73 9.57 6.23
N GLY A 70 3.04 8.86 5.35
CA GLY A 70 3.61 7.72 4.64
C GLY A 70 2.63 6.56 4.52
N LEU A 71 3.14 5.39 4.13
CA LEU A 71 2.40 4.12 4.27
C LEU A 71 2.69 3.52 5.64
N ALA A 72 1.66 3.13 6.37
CA ALA A 72 1.81 2.39 7.61
C ALA A 72 1.35 0.95 7.41
N HIS A 73 2.30 0.02 7.38
CA HIS A 73 2.05 -1.42 7.31
C HIS A 73 1.88 -2.00 8.71
N ILE A 74 0.77 -2.69 8.92
CA ILE A 74 0.53 -3.49 10.12
C ILE A 74 0.88 -4.93 9.78
N ILE A 75 1.95 -5.45 10.39
CA ILE A 75 2.39 -6.83 10.17
C ILE A 75 1.86 -7.76 11.26
N PRO A 76 1.55 -9.03 10.95
CA PRO A 76 1.16 -10.00 11.96
C PRO A 76 2.32 -10.30 12.93
N ASP A 77 2.02 -10.50 14.21
CA ASP A 77 3.03 -10.66 15.28
C ASP A 77 4.02 -11.81 15.02
N ASN A 78 3.63 -12.85 14.27
CA ASN A 78 4.51 -13.97 13.94
C ASN A 78 5.63 -13.61 12.94
N TYR A 79 5.64 -12.39 12.41
CA TYR A 79 6.72 -11.84 11.59
C TYR A 79 7.55 -10.79 12.34
N ALA A 80 7.10 -10.35 13.52
CA ALA A 80 7.71 -9.23 14.23
C ALA A 80 9.14 -9.55 14.67
N ASP A 81 9.36 -10.71 15.30
CA ASP A 81 10.69 -11.13 15.78
C ASP A 81 11.70 -11.24 14.62
N ASP A 82 11.29 -11.83 13.49
CA ASP A 82 12.15 -11.98 12.31
C ASP A 82 12.42 -10.63 11.63
N PHE A 83 11.43 -9.74 11.57
CA PHE A 83 11.59 -8.38 11.07
C PHE A 83 12.57 -7.59 11.93
N GLU A 84 12.42 -7.59 13.26
CA GLU A 84 13.34 -6.90 14.18
C GLU A 84 14.77 -7.45 14.12
N ALA A 85 14.93 -8.73 13.79
CA ALA A 85 16.25 -9.36 13.69
C ALA A 85 17.00 -8.95 12.41
N LEU A 86 16.28 -8.72 11.31
CA LEU A 86 16.85 -8.45 9.99
C LEU A 86 16.81 -6.96 9.58
N PHE A 87 15.89 -6.18 10.13
CA PHE A 87 15.71 -4.79 9.73
C PHE A 87 16.64 -3.85 10.51
N ASP A 88 17.52 -3.15 9.78
CA ASP A 88 18.24 -1.97 10.26
C ASP A 88 18.00 -0.81 9.27
N GLU A 89 17.30 0.23 9.73
CA GLU A 89 17.00 1.43 8.93
C GLU A 89 18.27 2.02 8.29
N SER A 90 19.40 1.99 9.00
CA SER A 90 20.64 2.61 8.52
C SER A 90 21.41 1.78 7.49
N SER A 91 21.04 0.51 7.31
CA SER A 91 21.65 -0.40 6.35
C SER A 91 20.83 -0.55 5.05
N ILE A 92 19.59 -0.05 5.02
CA ILE A 92 18.79 -0.04 3.79
C ILE A 92 19.36 1.02 2.83
N GLU A 93 20.03 0.56 1.77
CA GLU A 93 20.63 1.44 0.76
C GLU A 93 19.78 1.56 -0.50
N GLU A 94 19.02 0.50 -0.84
CA GLU A 94 18.21 0.45 -2.05
C GLU A 94 16.78 -0.01 -1.72
N THR A 95 15.80 0.62 -2.36
CA THR A 95 14.40 0.20 -2.29
C THR A 95 13.78 0.11 -3.67
N ALA A 96 12.86 -0.84 -3.86
CA ALA A 96 12.08 -0.94 -5.08
C ALA A 96 10.61 -1.20 -4.75
N VAL A 97 9.70 -0.68 -5.57
CA VAL A 97 8.25 -0.86 -5.40
C VAL A 97 7.67 -1.49 -6.67
N TYR A 98 6.99 -2.60 -6.48
CA TYR A 98 6.27 -3.31 -7.55
C TYR A 98 4.79 -3.23 -7.24
N GLN A 99 3.97 -2.75 -8.17
CA GLN A 99 2.55 -2.58 -7.91
C GLN A 99 1.63 -2.86 -9.09
N MET A 100 0.37 -3.15 -8.76
CA MET A 100 -0.73 -3.36 -9.67
C MET A 100 -1.99 -2.68 -9.13
N GLU A 101 -2.70 -1.98 -10.00
CA GLU A 101 -4.03 -1.44 -9.71
C GLU A 101 -5.12 -2.45 -10.12
N SER A 102 -6.10 -2.67 -9.24
CA SER A 102 -7.36 -3.33 -9.61
C SER A 102 -8.51 -2.87 -8.71
N GLY A 103 -9.66 -2.56 -9.29
CA GLY A 103 -10.86 -2.22 -8.52
C GLY A 103 -10.76 -0.97 -7.64
N GLY A 104 -9.83 -0.05 -7.92
CA GLY A 104 -9.55 1.12 -7.06
C GLY A 104 -8.68 0.81 -5.83
N PHE A 105 -8.05 -0.36 -5.82
CA PHE A 105 -7.05 -0.75 -4.83
C PHE A 105 -5.69 -0.86 -5.49
N ILE A 106 -4.66 -0.57 -4.71
CA ILE A 106 -3.29 -0.94 -5.02
C ILE A 106 -2.97 -2.26 -4.33
N PHE A 107 -2.31 -3.14 -5.07
CA PHE A 107 -1.59 -4.31 -4.57
C PHE A 107 -0.12 -4.06 -4.84
N MET A 108 0.72 -4.07 -3.82
CA MET A 108 2.12 -3.71 -3.94
C MET A 108 3.03 -4.65 -3.16
N VAL A 109 4.28 -4.71 -3.58
CA VAL A 109 5.40 -5.30 -2.84
C VAL A 109 6.51 -4.25 -2.78
N THR A 110 6.88 -3.87 -1.55
CA THR A 110 8.05 -3.03 -1.30
C THR A 110 9.23 -3.93 -0.98
N GLU A 111 10.33 -3.73 -1.67
CA GLU A 111 11.59 -4.43 -1.49
C GLU A 111 12.59 -3.49 -0.80
N LEU A 112 13.15 -3.93 0.32
CA LEU A 112 14.13 -3.22 1.14
C LEU A 112 15.44 -4.00 1.10
N ILE A 113 16.53 -3.38 0.67
CA ILE A 113 17.77 -4.07 0.36
C ILE A 113 18.90 -3.54 1.25
N ASP A 114 19.48 -4.44 2.03
CA ASP A 114 20.75 -4.27 2.71
C ASP A 114 21.81 -5.08 1.94
N PRO A 115 22.59 -4.43 1.06
CA PRO A 115 23.61 -5.11 0.28
C PRO A 115 24.85 -5.50 1.10
N ASP A 116 25.06 -4.88 2.27
CA ASP A 116 26.25 -5.11 3.10
C ASP A 116 26.11 -6.41 3.92
N ASP A 117 24.93 -6.65 4.51
CA ASP A 117 24.62 -7.87 5.24
C ASP A 117 23.94 -8.95 4.36
N GLU A 118 23.78 -8.68 3.06
CA GLU A 118 23.14 -9.56 2.08
C GLU A 118 21.70 -9.93 2.50
N VAL A 119 20.92 -8.94 2.99
CA VAL A 119 19.53 -9.12 3.44
C VAL A 119 18.55 -8.39 2.51
N VAL A 120 17.41 -9.03 2.22
CA VAL A 120 16.29 -8.40 1.52
C VAL A 120 14.98 -8.65 2.25
N ILE A 121 14.26 -7.59 2.59
CA ILE A 121 12.94 -7.68 3.20
C ILE A 121 11.89 -7.25 2.17
N PHE A 122 10.91 -8.11 1.93
CA PHE A 122 9.75 -7.82 1.10
C PHE A 122 8.52 -7.60 1.96
N VAL A 123 7.82 -6.50 1.74
CA VAL A 123 6.54 -6.20 2.39
C VAL A 123 5.45 -6.14 1.34
N ALA A 124 4.59 -7.15 1.30
CA ALA A 124 3.38 -7.11 0.48
C ALA A 124 2.29 -6.32 1.20
N ALA A 125 1.62 -5.42 0.47
CA ALA A 125 0.62 -4.52 1.02
C ALA A 125 -0.53 -4.28 0.04
N THR A 126 -1.65 -3.87 0.58
CA THR A 126 -2.78 -3.37 -0.21
C THR A 126 -3.45 -2.20 0.48
N TYR A 127 -3.85 -1.21 -0.30
CA TYR A 127 -4.59 -0.05 0.22
C TYR A 127 -5.59 0.47 -0.81
N ASP A 128 -6.58 1.20 -0.30
CA ASP A 128 -7.66 1.78 -1.09
C ASP A 128 -7.26 3.18 -1.58
N MET A 129 -7.24 3.36 -2.91
CA MET A 129 -6.81 4.61 -3.56
C MET A 129 -7.68 5.79 -3.15
N ARG A 130 -8.92 5.56 -2.71
CA ARG A 130 -9.85 6.62 -2.29
C ARG A 130 -9.34 7.42 -1.10
N TYR A 131 -8.46 6.85 -0.28
CA TYR A 131 -7.88 7.50 0.89
C TYR A 131 -6.43 7.98 0.67
N ALA A 132 -5.83 7.64 -0.48
CA ALA A 132 -4.43 7.94 -0.77
C ALA A 132 -4.16 9.40 -1.18
N GLY A 133 -5.18 10.17 -1.59
CA GLY A 133 -4.98 11.50 -2.19
C GLY A 133 -4.26 12.51 -1.31
N GLY A 134 -4.42 12.44 0.02
CA GLY A 134 -3.67 13.27 0.96
C GLY A 134 -2.19 12.91 1.01
N LEU A 135 -1.88 11.62 1.03
CA LEU A 135 -0.52 11.09 1.02
C LEU A 135 0.19 11.43 -0.30
N VAL A 136 -0.45 11.19 -1.44
CA VAL A 136 0.12 11.48 -2.78
C VAL A 136 0.54 12.94 -2.88
N ARG A 137 -0.33 13.88 -2.47
CA ARG A 137 0.00 15.32 -2.48
C ARG A 137 1.15 15.66 -1.55
N THR A 138 1.27 14.95 -0.44
CA THR A 138 2.34 15.17 0.54
C THR A 138 3.67 14.68 -0.01
N ALA A 139 3.70 13.47 -0.57
CA ALA A 139 4.88 12.86 -1.19
C ALA A 139 5.37 13.71 -2.37
N GLU A 140 4.49 14.08 -3.30
CA GLU A 140 4.81 14.95 -4.45
C GLU A 140 5.31 16.34 -4.04
N ALA A 141 4.77 16.91 -2.96
CA ALA A 141 5.17 18.23 -2.50
C ALA A 141 6.52 18.23 -1.76
N ARG A 142 6.89 17.09 -1.16
CA ARG A 142 8.11 16.94 -0.36
C ARG A 142 9.23 16.21 -1.10
N ASP A 143 8.92 15.59 -2.25
CA ASP A 143 9.87 14.83 -3.08
C ASP A 143 10.54 13.70 -2.28
N GLU A 144 9.77 13.08 -1.38
CA GLU A 144 10.21 12.00 -0.50
C GLU A 144 9.01 11.13 -0.15
N MET A 145 9.25 9.94 0.39
CA MET A 145 8.20 9.04 0.85
C MET A 145 8.66 8.24 2.06
N TYR A 146 7.73 7.86 2.92
CA TYR A 146 8.03 7.04 4.10
C TYR A 146 7.17 5.78 4.15
N THR A 147 7.78 4.71 4.60
CA THR A 147 7.09 3.47 4.98
C THR A 147 7.33 3.21 6.46
N HIS A 148 6.28 2.98 7.22
CA HIS A 148 6.32 2.64 8.65
C HIS A 148 5.85 1.22 8.84
N VAL A 149 6.59 0.43 9.61
CA VAL A 149 6.22 -0.94 9.96
C VAL A 149 5.90 -1.00 11.45
N LYS A 150 4.74 -1.56 11.78
CA LYS A 150 4.30 -1.78 13.16
C LYS A 150 3.50 -3.07 13.30
N THR A 151 3.40 -3.57 14.51
CA THR A 151 2.56 -4.71 14.88
C THR A 151 1.09 -4.30 15.04
N LEU A 152 0.21 -5.29 15.24
CA LEU A 152 -1.22 -5.06 15.47
C LEU A 152 -1.50 -4.24 16.75
N ASP A 153 -0.67 -4.38 17.78
CA ASP A 153 -0.76 -3.60 19.01
C ASP A 153 -0.12 -2.19 18.90
N GLN A 154 0.25 -1.79 17.68
CA GLN A 154 0.84 -0.51 17.32
C GLN A 154 2.28 -0.32 17.83
N THR A 155 2.97 -1.39 18.20
CA THR A 155 4.40 -1.32 18.50
C THR A 155 5.18 -0.99 17.22
N PRO A 156 5.92 0.13 17.16
CA PRO A 156 6.69 0.49 15.98
C PRO A 156 7.92 -0.44 15.87
N LEU A 157 8.15 -0.98 14.67
CA LEU A 157 9.29 -1.84 14.37
C LEU A 157 10.35 -1.13 13.54
N GLY A 158 9.93 -0.22 12.65
CA GLY A 158 10.86 0.49 11.79
C GLY A 158 10.20 1.57 10.94
N THR A 159 11.01 2.48 10.42
CA THR A 159 10.62 3.43 9.37
C THR A 159 11.67 3.38 8.27
N VAL A 160 11.24 3.48 7.03
CA VAL A 160 12.10 3.57 5.87
C VAL A 160 11.82 4.88 5.17
N HIS A 161 12.89 5.61 4.86
CA HIS A 161 12.86 6.76 3.97
C HIS A 161 13.10 6.31 2.53
N HIS A 162 12.31 6.84 1.61
CA HIS A 162 12.43 6.60 0.18
C HIS A 162 12.61 7.95 -0.52
N ASP A 163 13.66 8.04 -1.34
CA ASP A 163 14.04 9.28 -2.00
C ASP A 163 13.19 9.61 -3.24
N ASP A 164 12.44 8.64 -3.79
CA ASP A 164 11.65 8.81 -5.01
C ASP A 164 10.18 8.42 -4.78
N PRO A 165 9.26 9.40 -4.64
CA PRO A 165 7.84 9.11 -4.48
C PRO A 165 7.20 8.51 -5.75
N SER A 166 7.84 8.61 -6.92
CA SER A 166 7.30 8.07 -8.17
C SER A 166 7.33 6.54 -8.23
N ASP A 167 8.15 5.88 -7.40
CA ASP A 167 8.11 4.43 -7.21
C ASP A 167 6.76 3.97 -6.64
N PHE A 168 6.19 4.77 -5.74
CA PHE A 168 4.88 4.51 -5.12
C PHE A 168 3.74 5.05 -5.97
N PHE A 169 3.94 6.21 -6.61
CA PHE A 169 2.91 6.94 -7.34
C PHE A 169 3.40 7.28 -8.76
N PRO A 170 3.59 6.31 -9.67
CA PRO A 170 4.13 6.55 -11.01
C PRO A 170 3.20 7.41 -11.88
N ASP A 171 1.89 7.36 -11.60
CA ASP A 171 0.87 8.21 -12.21
C ASP A 171 0.03 8.90 -11.12
N PRO A 172 0.54 9.96 -10.44
CA PRO A 172 -0.12 10.58 -9.28
C PRO A 172 -1.56 11.03 -9.57
N GLU A 173 -1.81 11.54 -10.78
CA GLU A 173 -3.13 11.99 -11.24
C GLU A 173 -4.19 10.88 -11.18
N ASN A 174 -3.78 9.61 -11.35
CA ASN A 174 -4.69 8.48 -11.24
C ASN A 174 -5.22 8.33 -9.81
N PHE A 175 -4.33 8.38 -8.81
CA PHE A 175 -4.72 8.36 -7.40
C PHE A 175 -5.63 9.54 -7.03
N LEU A 176 -5.33 10.74 -7.54
CA LEU A 176 -6.12 11.94 -7.30
C LEU A 176 -7.52 11.86 -7.93
N ALA A 177 -7.72 11.07 -8.98
CA ALA A 177 -9.03 10.85 -9.58
C ALA A 177 -9.96 10.01 -8.69
N TYR A 178 -9.41 9.11 -7.86
CA TYR A 178 -10.16 8.31 -6.89
C TYR A 178 -10.40 9.04 -5.56
N ASP A 179 -9.69 10.13 -5.30
CA ASP A 179 -9.69 10.84 -4.02
C ASP A 179 -11.09 11.34 -3.62
N VAL A 180 -11.69 10.67 -2.63
CA VAL A 180 -12.99 11.07 -2.07
C VAL A 180 -12.85 12.09 -0.93
N THR A 181 -11.64 12.32 -0.43
CA THR A 181 -11.38 13.27 0.67
C THR A 181 -11.68 14.73 0.25
N ARG A 182 -11.70 15.00 -1.07
CA ARG A 182 -12.01 16.32 -1.64
C ARG A 182 -13.48 16.73 -1.58
N ARG A 183 -14.42 15.84 -1.24
CA ARG A 183 -15.87 16.15 -1.30
C ARG A 183 -16.45 16.72 0.00
N ARG A 184 -15.80 17.75 0.56
CA ARG A 184 -16.41 18.70 1.51
C ARG A 184 -15.93 20.12 1.23
N SER A 185 -16.43 20.73 0.16
CA SER A 185 -16.61 22.18 0.16
C SER A 185 -17.96 22.48 0.83
N PRO A 186 -18.01 23.27 1.92
CA PRO A 186 -19.27 23.83 2.41
C PRO A 186 -19.93 24.63 1.28
N PRO A 187 -21.27 24.67 1.18
CA PRO A 187 -21.92 25.60 0.26
C PRO A 187 -21.49 27.03 0.62
N GLU A 188 -20.89 27.75 -0.32
CA GLU A 188 -20.72 29.19 -0.24
C GLU A 188 -22.13 29.81 -0.08
N ASN A 189 -22.42 30.28 1.12
CA ASN A 189 -23.62 31.06 1.37
C ASN A 189 -23.41 32.44 0.77
N ASP A 190 -23.79 32.59 -0.49
CA ASP A 190 -23.89 33.88 -1.17
C ASP A 190 -24.96 34.71 -0.43
N SER A 191 -24.50 35.64 0.40
CA SER A 191 -25.35 36.56 1.16
C SER A 191 -25.49 37.84 0.34
N GLY A 192 -26.48 37.85 -0.56
CA GLY A 192 -27.05 39.05 -1.18
C GLY A 192 -28.25 39.57 -0.41
#